data_AF-A0A838LTT7-F1
#
_entry.id   AF-A0A838LTT7-F1
#
_cell.length_a   1.000
_cell.length_b   1.000
_cell.length_c   1.000
_cell.angle_alpha   90.00
_cell.angle_beta   90.00
_cell.angle_gamma   90.00
#
_symmetry.space_group_name_H-M   'P 1'
#
loop_
_entity.id
_entity.type
_entity.pdbx_description
1 polymer ?
#
loop_
_entity_poly.entity_id
_entity_poly.type
_entity_poly.pdbx_seq_one_letter_code
_entity_poly.pdbx_strand_id
1 'polypeptide(L)'
;MKRLIATVLLIAASATVNASITYDINRTIGAGTVTGFIETDGTLGVLGIANITDFTLTLNSPNLYGGSPQVIDFALSTHTAMWGTALQATGSSLVFDFSVPGSGFILQDTSTNPVPWWYLDSDGNYYSPQPGESIGWGPSGTGHAEFVDYQGQTITIATNVTGGQIPEPATLVLFGLSLACLGAMRWKQKAT
;
A
#
# COMPACT_ATOMS: atom_id res chain seq x y z
N MET A 1 26.05 -43.08 -34.79
CA MET A 1 24.85 -43.37 -33.96
C MET A 1 24.55 -42.16 -33.10
N LYS A 2 23.26 -41.86 -32.97
CA LYS A 2 22.64 -40.55 -32.76
C LYS A 2 22.83 -40.06 -31.31
N ARG A 3 23.49 -38.92 -31.11
CA ARG A 3 23.48 -38.19 -29.82
C ARG A 3 22.27 -37.26 -29.83
N LEU A 4 21.19 -37.67 -29.16
CA LEU A 4 20.00 -36.84 -28.97
C LEU A 4 20.37 -35.64 -28.09
N ILE A 5 20.37 -34.46 -28.68
CA ILE A 5 20.40 -33.18 -27.98
C ILE A 5 18.96 -32.95 -27.50
N ALA A 6 18.70 -33.18 -26.22
CA ALA A 6 17.41 -32.88 -25.58
C ALA A 6 17.48 -31.48 -24.96
N THR A 7 17.24 -30.45 -25.77
CA THR A 7 17.09 -29.08 -25.30
C THR A 7 15.65 -28.89 -24.85
N VAL A 8 15.36 -29.11 -23.56
CA VAL A 8 14.07 -28.75 -22.95
C VAL A 8 14.13 -27.25 -22.64
N LEU A 9 13.59 -26.43 -23.56
CA LEU A 9 13.42 -25.00 -23.37
C LEU A 9 12.13 -24.78 -22.55
N LEU A 10 12.24 -24.89 -21.23
CA LEU A 10 11.15 -24.60 -20.31
C LEU A 10 11.04 -23.07 -20.14
N ILE A 11 10.37 -22.40 -21.08
CA ILE A 11 9.98 -20.99 -20.91
C ILE A 11 8.76 -20.97 -19.99
N ALA A 12 8.99 -21.12 -18.69
CA ALA A 12 8.00 -20.74 -17.69
C ALA A 12 8.01 -19.21 -17.63
N ALA A 13 7.04 -18.56 -18.29
CA ALA A 13 6.74 -17.17 -18.02
C ALA A 13 6.15 -17.11 -16.61
N SER A 14 7.01 -16.99 -15.61
CA SER A 14 6.62 -16.73 -14.23
C SER A 14 5.96 -15.36 -14.20
N ALA A 15 4.64 -15.31 -14.31
CA ALA A 15 3.92 -14.11 -13.91
C ALA A 15 4.28 -13.90 -12.43
N THR A 16 4.97 -12.80 -12.13
CA THR A 16 5.19 -12.37 -10.76
C THR A 16 3.82 -11.94 -10.25
N VAL A 17 3.08 -12.88 -9.68
CA VAL A 17 1.93 -12.54 -8.84
C VAL A 17 2.54 -12.03 -7.55
N ASN A 18 2.54 -10.71 -7.39
CA ASN A 18 2.81 -10.13 -6.10
C ASN A 18 1.63 -10.50 -5.19
N ALA A 19 1.92 -11.07 -4.02
CA ALA A 19 0.87 -11.29 -3.03
C ALA A 19 0.42 -9.93 -2.49
N SER A 20 -0.86 -9.82 -2.15
CA SER A 20 -1.35 -8.60 -1.52
C SER A 20 -0.59 -8.32 -0.22
N ILE A 21 -0.43 -7.04 0.10
CA ILE A 21 0.24 -6.58 1.32
C ILE A 21 -0.73 -5.70 2.08
N THR A 22 -1.00 -6.06 3.33
CA THR A 22 -1.79 -5.26 4.27
C THR A 22 -0.86 -4.43 5.14
N TYR A 23 -1.11 -3.11 5.17
CA TYR A 23 -0.40 -2.16 6.01
C TYR A 23 -1.34 -1.59 7.06
N ASP A 24 -0.96 -1.72 8.33
CA ASP A 24 -1.66 -1.10 9.45
C ASP A 24 -1.34 0.37 9.53
N ILE A 25 -2.39 1.15 9.72
CA ILE A 25 -2.36 2.57 9.95
C ILE A 25 -2.58 2.83 11.43
N ASN A 26 -1.71 3.65 12.00
CA ASN A 26 -1.84 4.18 13.34
C ASN A 26 -1.19 5.56 13.37
N ARG A 27 -1.96 6.57 12.99
CA ARG A 27 -1.52 7.95 12.82
C ARG A 27 -2.17 8.84 13.87
N THR A 28 -1.39 9.78 14.40
CA THR A 28 -1.89 10.88 15.24
C THR A 28 -1.79 12.16 14.45
N ILE A 29 -2.92 12.87 14.33
CA ILE A 29 -3.04 14.11 13.57
C ILE A 29 -3.70 15.13 14.49
N GLY A 30 -2.98 16.15 14.93
CA GLY A 30 -3.48 17.10 15.93
C GLY A 30 -3.93 16.37 17.20
N ALA A 31 -5.19 16.58 17.59
CA ALA A 31 -5.84 15.88 18.71
C ALA A 31 -6.56 14.58 18.30
N GLY A 32 -6.53 14.22 17.01
CA GLY A 32 -7.19 13.03 16.47
C GLY A 32 -6.25 11.89 16.09
N THR A 33 -6.86 10.78 15.71
CA THR A 33 -6.18 9.57 15.27
C THR A 33 -6.85 8.95 14.05
N VAL A 34 -6.04 8.32 13.21
CA VAL A 34 -6.50 7.41 12.14
C VAL A 34 -5.91 6.04 12.45
N THR A 35 -6.79 5.04 12.60
CA THR A 35 -6.38 3.65 12.79
C THR A 35 -7.06 2.75 11.78
N GLY A 36 -6.46 1.62 11.44
CA GLY A 36 -7.05 0.67 10.49
C GLY A 36 -6.01 0.08 9.57
N PHE A 37 -6.37 -0.21 8.33
CA PHE A 37 -5.45 -0.77 7.35
C PHE A 37 -5.68 -0.27 5.92
N ILE A 38 -4.66 -0.42 5.08
CA ILE A 38 -4.74 -0.38 3.62
C ILE A 38 -4.16 -1.69 3.08
N GLU A 39 -4.86 -2.35 2.18
CA GLU A 39 -4.36 -3.48 1.40
C GLU A 39 -3.94 -3.02 -0.01
N THR A 40 -2.81 -3.55 -0.47
CA THR A 40 -2.29 -3.32 -1.82
C THR A 40 -2.18 -4.63 -2.59
N ASP A 41 -2.07 -4.56 -3.92
CA ASP A 41 -1.81 -5.70 -4.81
C ASP A 41 -0.37 -6.25 -4.73
N GLY A 42 0.44 -5.74 -3.79
CA GLY A 42 1.83 -6.11 -3.59
C GLY A 42 2.82 -5.42 -4.53
N THR A 43 2.37 -4.45 -5.34
CA THR A 43 3.27 -3.54 -6.07
C THR A 43 4.15 -2.77 -5.09
N LEU A 44 5.45 -2.70 -5.39
CA LEU A 44 6.44 -1.95 -4.62
C LEU A 44 6.93 -0.74 -5.43
N GLY A 45 7.38 0.31 -4.73
CA GLY A 45 7.73 1.60 -5.33
C GLY A 45 6.53 2.54 -5.37
N VAL A 46 6.49 3.44 -6.36
CA VAL A 46 5.38 4.39 -6.53
C VAL A 46 4.08 3.63 -6.78
N LEU A 47 3.05 3.92 -5.99
CA LEU A 47 1.72 3.36 -6.15
C LEU A 47 0.84 4.27 -7.00
N GLY A 48 -0.08 3.63 -7.73
CA GLY A 48 -1.27 4.27 -8.28
C GLY A 48 -2.53 3.79 -7.55
N ILE A 49 -3.66 4.43 -7.87
CA ILE A 49 -4.96 4.10 -7.26
C ILE A 49 -5.37 2.63 -7.45
N ALA A 50 -5.03 2.06 -8.61
CA ALA A 50 -5.37 0.67 -8.95
C ALA A 50 -4.58 -0.37 -8.12
N ASN A 51 -3.51 0.06 -7.44
CA ASN A 51 -2.73 -0.81 -6.57
C ASN A 51 -3.34 -0.92 -5.17
N ILE A 52 -4.32 -0.08 -4.81
CA ILE A 52 -5.05 -0.15 -3.55
C ILE A 52 -6.25 -1.08 -3.74
N THR A 53 -6.25 -2.22 -3.07
CA THR A 53 -7.27 -3.26 -3.27
C THR A 53 -8.33 -3.30 -2.19
N ASP A 54 -8.00 -2.81 -0.99
CA ASP A 54 -8.92 -2.72 0.14
C ASP A 54 -8.41 -1.68 1.16
N PHE A 55 -9.28 -1.20 2.05
CA PHE A 55 -8.93 -0.47 3.27
C PHE A 55 -10.12 -0.40 4.22
N THR A 56 -9.82 -0.23 5.50
CA THR A 56 -10.81 0.21 6.49
C THR A 56 -10.10 1.09 7.50
N LEU A 57 -10.61 2.30 7.69
CA LEU A 57 -10.06 3.31 8.59
C LEU A 57 -11.11 3.74 9.60
N THR A 58 -10.66 3.96 10.83
CA THR A 58 -11.42 4.60 11.90
C THR A 58 -10.78 5.95 12.20
N LEU A 59 -11.53 7.02 11.96
CA LEU A 59 -11.18 8.38 12.34
C LEU A 59 -11.72 8.66 13.73
N ASN A 60 -10.89 9.20 14.61
CA ASN A 60 -11.32 9.66 15.93
C ASN A 60 -10.77 11.05 16.18
N SER A 61 -11.63 12.03 16.44
CA SER A 61 -11.23 13.36 16.91
C SER A 61 -12.40 14.01 17.65
N PRO A 62 -12.14 14.83 18.69
CA PRO A 62 -13.17 15.62 19.35
C PRO A 62 -13.82 16.67 18.42
N ASN A 63 -13.19 16.97 17.28
CA ASN A 63 -13.60 18.00 16.32
C ASN A 63 -14.30 17.43 15.08
N LEU A 64 -14.49 16.11 14.98
CA LEU A 64 -15.24 15.50 13.86
C LEU A 64 -16.71 15.90 13.92
N TYR A 65 -17.20 16.52 12.85
CA TYR A 65 -18.61 16.80 12.68
C TYR A 65 -19.40 15.51 12.42
N GLY A 66 -20.57 15.38 13.01
CA GLY A 66 -21.36 14.14 12.96
C GLY A 66 -20.99 13.11 14.04
N GLY A 67 -20.00 13.42 14.89
CA GLY A 67 -19.59 12.59 16.01
C GLY A 67 -18.28 11.83 15.75
N SER A 68 -17.79 11.20 16.82
CA SER A 68 -16.56 10.40 16.80
C SER A 68 -16.80 9.07 17.54
N PRO A 69 -16.32 7.93 17.04
CA PRO A 69 -15.52 7.75 15.82
C PRO A 69 -16.36 7.76 14.53
N GLN A 70 -15.68 7.94 13.39
CA GLN A 70 -16.23 7.74 12.03
C GLN A 70 -15.42 6.67 11.32
N VAL A 71 -16.05 5.91 10.42
CA VAL A 71 -15.41 4.82 9.67
C VAL A 71 -15.40 5.14 8.19
N ILE A 72 -14.27 4.90 7.54
CA ILE A 72 -14.11 4.92 6.09
C ILE A 72 -13.76 3.49 5.67
N ASP A 73 -14.62 2.86 4.89
CA ASP A 73 -14.48 1.47 4.48
C ASP A 73 -14.44 1.41 2.95
N PHE A 74 -13.57 0.61 2.34
CA PHE A 74 -13.47 0.47 0.89
C PHE A 74 -14.79 0.10 0.22
N ALA A 75 -15.57 -0.79 0.84
CA ALA A 75 -16.87 -1.20 0.31
C ALA A 75 -17.91 -0.07 0.34
N LEU A 76 -17.72 0.91 1.23
CA LEU A 76 -18.60 2.07 1.39
C LEU A 76 -18.04 3.34 0.72
N SER A 77 -16.72 3.39 0.53
CA SER A 77 -15.98 4.48 -0.05
C SER A 77 -16.18 4.50 -1.56
N THR A 78 -17.07 5.36 -2.01
CA THR A 78 -17.28 5.54 -3.46
C THR A 78 -16.22 6.45 -4.10
N HIS A 79 -15.24 6.94 -3.33
CA HIS A 79 -14.24 7.86 -3.84
C HIS A 79 -12.89 7.73 -3.11
N THR A 80 -12.01 6.95 -3.70
CA THR A 80 -10.56 6.92 -3.41
C THR A 80 -9.89 7.72 -4.52
N ALA A 81 -9.09 8.73 -4.19
CA ALA A 81 -8.36 9.48 -5.19
C ALA A 81 -6.88 9.65 -4.83
N MET A 82 -6.06 9.59 -5.87
CA MET A 82 -4.61 9.73 -5.78
C MET A 82 -4.13 10.49 -6.99
N TRP A 83 -3.21 11.42 -6.79
CA TRP A 83 -2.57 12.16 -7.86
C TRP A 83 -1.10 12.38 -7.52
N GLY A 84 -0.29 12.55 -8.55
CA GLY A 84 1.16 12.61 -8.42
C GLY A 84 1.77 11.24 -8.10
N THR A 85 2.97 11.26 -7.53
CA THR A 85 3.81 10.06 -7.31
C THR A 85 4.40 9.98 -5.91
N ALA A 86 3.82 10.71 -4.95
CA ALA A 86 4.33 10.79 -3.59
C ALA A 86 4.10 9.51 -2.75
N LEU A 87 3.07 8.72 -3.06
CA LEU A 87 2.77 7.50 -2.32
C LEU A 87 3.62 6.33 -2.81
N GLN A 88 4.38 5.73 -1.90
CA GLN A 88 5.28 4.64 -2.18
C GLN A 88 5.07 3.46 -1.24
N ALA A 89 5.07 2.25 -1.78
CA ALA A 89 5.07 1.00 -1.03
C ALA A 89 6.47 0.39 -0.94
N THR A 90 6.79 -0.11 0.23
CA THR A 90 7.90 -1.03 0.46
C THR A 90 7.35 -2.34 1.02
N GLY A 91 8.18 -3.37 1.14
CA GLY A 91 7.75 -4.63 1.78
C GLY A 91 7.30 -4.45 3.24
N SER A 92 7.64 -3.33 3.89
CA SER A 92 7.38 -3.08 5.31
C SER A 92 6.55 -1.83 5.61
N SER A 93 6.35 -0.93 4.65
CA SER A 93 5.70 0.36 4.91
C SER A 93 5.03 0.96 3.68
N LEU A 94 4.01 1.77 3.95
CA LEU A 94 3.55 2.82 3.03
C LEU A 94 4.14 4.15 3.47
N VAL A 95 4.63 4.90 2.49
CA VAL A 95 5.37 6.13 2.70
C VAL A 95 4.79 7.20 1.80
N PHE A 96 4.55 8.40 2.33
CA PHE A 96 4.14 9.56 1.56
C PHE A 96 5.26 10.61 1.55
N ASP A 97 5.63 11.07 0.37
CA ASP A 97 6.68 12.06 0.17
C ASP A 97 6.11 13.47 -0.10
N PHE A 98 6.08 14.31 0.94
CA PHE A 98 5.64 15.71 0.85
C PHE A 98 6.63 16.62 0.11
N SER A 99 7.77 16.11 -0.36
CA SER A 99 8.69 16.87 -1.20
C SER A 99 8.33 16.83 -2.70
N VAL A 100 7.39 15.97 -3.11
CA VAL A 100 6.96 15.81 -4.51
C VAL A 100 5.78 16.72 -4.82
N PRO A 101 5.97 17.84 -5.53
CA PRO A 101 4.90 18.81 -5.73
C PRO A 101 3.73 18.24 -6.52
N GLY A 102 2.54 18.75 -6.25
CA GLY A 102 1.29 18.39 -6.90
C GLY A 102 0.89 16.95 -6.65
N SER A 103 1.23 16.38 -5.48
CA SER A 103 0.86 15.02 -5.10
C SER A 103 -0.11 15.00 -3.94
N GLY A 104 -1.03 14.03 -3.95
CA GLY A 104 -1.99 13.89 -2.87
C GLY A 104 -2.67 12.53 -2.88
N PHE A 105 -3.19 12.17 -1.71
CA PHE A 105 -3.85 10.90 -1.45
C PHE A 105 -5.02 11.14 -0.51
N ILE A 106 -6.23 10.78 -0.95
CA ILE A 106 -7.47 10.94 -0.18
C ILE A 106 -8.27 9.63 -0.15
N LEU A 107 -8.71 9.30 1.06
CA LEU A 107 -9.68 8.25 1.34
C LEU A 107 -10.91 8.92 1.97
N GLN A 108 -12.09 8.70 1.40
CA GLN A 108 -13.33 9.32 1.89
C GLN A 108 -14.56 8.42 1.74
N ASP A 109 -15.48 8.49 2.69
CA ASP A 109 -16.75 7.77 2.63
C ASP A 109 -17.88 8.72 2.22
N THR A 110 -18.19 8.74 0.93
CA THR A 110 -19.25 9.59 0.38
C THR A 110 -20.66 9.03 0.64
N SER A 111 -20.80 7.85 1.25
CA SER A 111 -22.10 7.25 1.57
C SER A 111 -22.75 7.88 2.81
N THR A 112 -21.97 8.62 3.59
CA THR A 112 -22.41 9.29 4.82
C THR A 112 -22.52 10.80 4.65
N ASN A 113 -23.29 11.46 5.52
CA ASN A 113 -23.37 12.91 5.61
C ASN A 113 -23.24 13.34 7.09
N PRO A 114 -22.17 14.05 7.46
CA PRO A 114 -21.10 14.55 6.58
C PRO A 114 -20.18 13.43 6.06
N VAL A 115 -19.49 13.70 4.94
CA VAL A 115 -18.53 12.77 4.31
C VAL A 115 -17.21 12.81 5.09
N PRO A 116 -16.83 11.77 5.87
CA PRO A 116 -15.53 11.74 6.54
C PRO A 116 -14.42 11.49 5.53
N TRP A 117 -13.24 12.08 5.79
CA TRP A 117 -12.07 11.90 4.95
C TRP A 117 -10.76 11.92 5.74
N TRP A 118 -9.76 11.22 5.22
CA TRP A 118 -8.35 11.33 5.59
C TRP A 118 -7.55 11.70 4.35
N TYR A 119 -6.69 12.70 4.49
CA TYR A 119 -6.06 13.37 3.35
C TYR A 119 -4.60 13.72 3.62
N LEU A 120 -3.74 13.42 2.64
CA LEU A 120 -2.34 13.83 2.59
C LEU A 120 -2.09 14.64 1.30
N ASP A 121 -1.37 15.75 1.42
CA ASP A 121 -1.15 16.70 0.33
C ASP A 121 0.24 17.36 0.41
N SER A 122 0.98 17.40 -0.69
CA SER A 122 2.32 18.00 -0.77
C SER A 122 2.33 19.53 -0.93
N ASP A 123 1.23 20.11 -1.43
CA ASP A 123 1.22 21.52 -1.88
C ASP A 123 0.23 22.40 -1.12
N GLY A 124 -0.72 21.75 -0.45
CA GLY A 124 -1.94 22.41 -0.05
C GLY A 124 -2.87 22.59 -1.26
N ASN A 125 -4.14 22.29 -1.05
CA ASN A 125 -5.17 22.32 -2.07
C ASN A 125 -6.52 22.67 -1.43
N TYR A 126 -7.60 22.49 -2.15
CA TYR A 126 -8.95 22.76 -1.70
C TYR A 126 -9.30 22.07 -0.36
N TYR A 127 -8.74 20.89 -0.13
CA TYR A 127 -8.94 20.09 1.08
C TYR A 127 -7.93 20.40 2.19
N SER A 128 -6.90 21.22 1.96
CA SER A 128 -5.93 21.64 2.98
C SER A 128 -5.20 22.91 2.56
N PRO A 129 -5.27 24.02 3.32
CA PRO A 129 -4.65 25.28 2.92
C PRO A 129 -3.11 25.23 2.85
N GLN A 130 -2.49 24.17 3.38
CA GLN A 130 -1.04 23.98 3.39
C GLN A 130 -0.68 22.49 3.28
N PRO A 131 0.57 22.17 2.89
CA PRO A 131 1.04 20.78 2.81
C PRO A 131 0.92 20.06 4.14
N GLY A 132 0.40 18.83 4.15
CA GLY A 132 0.30 18.10 5.40
C GLY A 132 -0.67 16.93 5.39
N GLU A 133 -0.91 16.43 6.59
CA GLU A 133 -1.84 15.34 6.85
C GLU A 133 -3.04 15.88 7.63
N SER A 134 -4.25 15.49 7.23
CA SER A 134 -5.48 15.98 7.86
C SER A 134 -6.60 14.97 7.86
N ILE A 135 -7.49 15.12 8.84
CA ILE A 135 -8.80 14.48 8.86
C ILE A 135 -9.88 15.54 8.95
N GLY A 136 -11.03 15.25 8.38
CA GLY A 136 -12.13 16.19 8.39
C GLY A 136 -13.39 15.63 7.80
N TRP A 137 -14.27 16.54 7.41
CA TRP A 137 -15.58 16.19 6.90
C TRP A 137 -16.06 17.11 5.77
N GLY A 138 -17.06 16.64 5.05
CA GLY A 138 -17.84 17.43 4.08
C GLY A 138 -17.45 17.17 2.62
N PRO A 139 -18.39 17.41 1.69
CA PRO A 139 -18.23 17.08 0.27
C PRO A 139 -17.15 17.93 -0.45
N SER A 140 -16.62 18.93 0.23
CA SER A 140 -15.76 19.98 -0.31
C SER A 140 -14.51 20.25 0.54
N GLY A 141 -14.15 19.39 1.50
CA GLY A 141 -12.87 19.54 2.22
C GLY A 141 -12.69 20.79 3.09
N THR A 142 -13.71 21.66 3.21
CA THR A 142 -13.57 22.93 3.92
C THR A 142 -13.61 22.78 5.44
N GLY A 143 -13.99 21.62 5.97
CA GLY A 143 -14.03 21.31 7.40
C GLY A 143 -12.88 20.41 7.81
N HIS A 144 -11.79 20.99 8.31
CA HIS A 144 -10.73 20.23 8.97
C HIS A 144 -11.09 20.00 10.43
N ALA A 145 -11.12 18.73 10.84
CA ALA A 145 -11.18 18.39 12.26
C ALA A 145 -9.79 18.52 12.88
N GLU A 146 -8.78 17.99 12.20
CA GLU A 146 -7.39 18.01 12.65
C GLU A 146 -6.44 18.17 11.47
N PHE A 147 -5.27 18.74 11.74
CA PHE A 147 -4.25 18.99 10.74
C PHE A 147 -2.84 18.93 11.37
N VAL A 148 -1.87 18.38 10.62
CA VAL A 148 -0.44 18.45 10.93
C VAL A 148 0.33 18.86 9.68
N ASP A 149 1.19 19.88 9.82
CA ASP A 149 2.01 20.41 8.72
C ASP A 149 3.19 19.49 8.45
N TYR A 150 3.36 19.11 7.18
CA TYR A 150 4.48 18.31 6.71
C TYR A 150 5.00 18.89 5.41
N GLN A 151 6.12 19.60 5.48
CA GLN A 151 6.73 20.25 4.32
C GLN A 151 8.06 19.62 3.97
N GLY A 152 8.22 19.23 2.70
CA GLY A 152 9.51 18.79 2.15
C GLY A 152 10.09 17.54 2.80
N GLN A 153 9.25 16.71 3.42
CA GLN A 153 9.68 15.52 4.13
C GLN A 153 8.90 14.28 3.72
N THR A 154 9.50 13.13 3.98
CA THR A 154 8.91 11.82 3.74
C THR A 154 8.43 11.23 5.06
N ILE A 155 7.19 10.75 5.13
CA ILE A 155 6.62 10.13 6.34
C ILE A 155 6.18 8.69 6.07
N THR A 156 6.35 7.81 7.05
CA THR A 156 5.72 6.49 7.05
C THR A 156 4.27 6.62 7.54
N ILE A 157 3.30 6.31 6.68
CA ILE A 157 1.87 6.42 6.99
C ILE A 157 1.26 5.10 7.48
N ALA A 158 1.87 3.98 7.11
CA ALA A 158 1.42 2.65 7.50
C ALA A 158 2.60 1.67 7.55
N THR A 159 2.49 0.62 8.35
CA THR A 159 3.50 -0.44 8.47
C THR A 159 2.87 -1.80 8.20
N ASN A 160 3.57 -2.67 7.50
CA ASN A 160 3.09 -4.02 7.23
C ASN A 160 2.91 -4.78 8.55
N VAL A 161 1.66 -5.17 8.84
CA VAL A 161 1.26 -5.91 10.05
C VAL A 161 1.78 -7.33 10.02
N THR A 162 1.82 -7.84 8.81
CA THR A 162 2.20 -9.18 8.50
C THR A 162 3.72 -9.20 8.44
N GLY A 163 4.33 -9.89 9.41
CA GLY A 163 5.43 -10.81 9.10
C GLY A 163 5.00 -11.94 8.13
N GLY A 164 3.96 -11.67 7.32
CA GLY A 164 3.35 -12.52 6.33
C GLY A 164 4.45 -12.83 5.37
N GLN A 165 4.63 -14.14 5.20
CA GLN A 165 5.67 -14.71 4.39
C GLN A 165 5.64 -13.97 3.06
N ILE A 166 6.60 -13.06 2.85
CA ILE A 166 6.90 -12.53 1.52
C ILE A 166 7.04 -13.82 0.70
N PRO A 167 6.14 -14.09 -0.27
CA PRO A 167 6.17 -15.35 -0.99
C PRO A 167 7.61 -15.57 -1.40
N GLU A 168 8.24 -16.64 -0.88
CA GLU A 168 9.63 -16.89 -1.18
C GLU A 168 9.72 -16.84 -2.70
N PRO A 169 10.62 -16.01 -3.27
CA PRO A 169 10.72 -15.88 -4.70
C PRO A 169 10.75 -17.29 -5.27
N ALA A 170 9.89 -17.61 -6.24
CA ALA A 170 9.82 -18.96 -6.81
C ALA A 170 11.21 -19.45 -7.31
N THR A 171 12.15 -18.53 -7.49
CA THR A 171 13.58 -18.76 -7.70
C THR A 171 14.26 -19.58 -6.60
N LEU A 172 13.88 -19.46 -5.31
CA LEU A 172 14.43 -20.29 -4.23
C LEU A 172 13.98 -21.74 -4.35
N VAL A 173 12.70 -21.97 -4.66
CA VAL A 173 12.17 -23.32 -4.92
C VAL A 173 12.82 -23.91 -6.18
N LEU A 174 12.91 -23.14 -7.27
CA LEU A 174 13.59 -23.53 -8.50
C LEU A 174 15.08 -23.80 -8.29
N PHE A 175 15.75 -23.00 -7.49
CA PHE A 175 17.15 -23.20 -7.13
C PHE A 175 17.32 -24.49 -6.32
N GLY A 176 16.48 -24.71 -5.30
CA GLY A 176 16.45 -25.95 -4.53
C GLY A 176 16.21 -27.18 -5.41
N LEU A 177 15.25 -27.11 -6.32
CA LEU A 177 14.97 -28.18 -7.30
C LEU A 177 16.15 -28.40 -8.24
N SER A 178 16.80 -27.33 -8.72
CA SER A 178 17.98 -27.44 -9.59
C SER A 178 19.14 -28.15 -8.90
N LEU A 179 19.39 -27.85 -7.62
CA LEU A 179 20.41 -28.50 -6.81
C LEU A 179 20.06 -29.97 -6.55
N ALA A 180 18.80 -30.28 -6.25
CA ALA A 180 18.32 -31.65 -6.08
C ALA A 180 18.49 -32.49 -7.35
N CYS A 181 18.14 -31.93 -8.52
CA CYS A 181 18.35 -32.57 -9.82
C CYS A 181 19.85 -32.81 -10.10
N LEU A 182 20.71 -31.82 -9.83
CA LEU A 182 22.17 -31.96 -9.97
C LEU A 182 22.73 -33.06 -9.05
N GLY A 183 22.27 -33.12 -7.80
CA GLY A 183 22.66 -34.15 -6.84
C GLY A 183 22.27 -35.56 -7.30
N ALA A 184 21.04 -35.73 -7.79
CA ALA A 184 20.55 -37.02 -8.29
C ALA A 184 21.32 -37.51 -9.54
N MET A 185 21.70 -36.60 -10.44
CA MET A 185 22.50 -36.95 -11.62
C MET A 185 23.90 -37.47 -11.24
N ARG A 186 24.54 -36.88 -10.22
CA ARG A 186 25.86 -37.33 -9.75
C ARG A 186 25.81 -38.71 -9.10
N TRP A 187 24.71 -39.07 -8.45
CA TRP A 187 24.58 -40.37 -7.78
C TRP A 187 24.49 -41.52 -8.79
N LYS A 188 23.82 -41.30 -9.93
CA LYS A 188 23.76 -42.30 -11.02
C LYS A 188 25.12 -42.60 -11.64
N GLN A 189 26.06 -41.65 -11.67
CA GLN A 189 27.39 -41.86 -12.25
C GLN A 189 28.29 -42.80 -11.43
N LYS A 190 28.01 -42.98 -10.13
CA LYS A 190 28.79 -43.89 -9.25
C LYS A 190 28.25 -45.32 -9.21
N ALA A 191 27.04 -45.55 -9.70
CA ALA A 191 26.38 -46.85 -9.66
C ALA A 191 26.65 -47.71 -10.92
N THR A 192 27.48 -47.20 -11.84
CA THR A 192 28.02 -47.86 -13.03
C THR A 192 29.52 -47.93 -12.93
#